data_AF-B7L114-F1
#
_entry.id   AF-B7L114-F1
#
_cell.length_a   1.000
_cell.length_b   1.000
_cell.length_c   1.000
_cell.angle_alpha   90.00
_cell.angle_beta   90.00
_cell.angle_gamma   90.00
#
_symmetry.space_group_name_H-M   'P 1'
#
loop_
_entity.id
_entity.type
_entity.pdbx_description
1 polymer ?
#
loop_
_entity_poly.entity_id
_entity_poly.type
_entity_poly.pdbx_seq_one_letter_code
_entity_poly.pdbx_strand_id
1 'polypeptide(L)'
;MSLDLTLIWAVLIATAVFLYVAMDGFDLGIGILFPAISAKADRDVMVNSVAPVWDGNETWLILGGGGLFAVFPLAYVTILPALYMPLILMLLALVFRGVAFEMRFRMVTARGQLWWDRAFSWGSYVAAFCQGIALGALVQGIRVEGRAYAGGWWDWLTPFSLLTGVALVVGYALLGACWLIWKTGGELQIRAYRLARPLGLATLVLIAIISLTMLVLSAPFRERWLSFPGILVGAPVPVLVGLLALRFQRSLERREELMPFLCALGFFLLSYIGLAISFWPMIVPPDISIWAAATHPSSQAFLLAGAVVLVPMVLGYTAYVYWLFRGKVTPESAYH
;
A
#
# COMPACT_ATOMS: atom_id res chain seq x y z
N MET A 1 26.55 -24.31 -0.39
CA MET A 1 25.33 -23.71 0.17
C MET A 1 24.26 -23.80 -0.91
N SER A 2 23.21 -24.59 -0.71
CA SER A 2 22.08 -24.63 -1.64
C SER A 2 21.32 -23.31 -1.56
N LEU A 3 20.96 -22.74 -2.71
CA LEU A 3 20.15 -21.52 -2.80
C LEU A 3 18.77 -21.78 -2.16
N ASP A 4 18.36 -20.98 -1.16
CA ASP A 4 17.01 -21.09 -0.57
C ASP A 4 15.99 -20.39 -1.47
N LEU A 5 15.39 -21.17 -2.38
CA LEU A 5 14.37 -20.70 -3.31
C LEU A 5 13.14 -20.14 -2.60
N THR A 6 12.78 -20.72 -1.45
CA THR A 6 11.61 -20.30 -0.67
C THR A 6 11.83 -18.90 -0.12
N LEU A 7 13.03 -18.62 0.40
CA LEU A 7 13.41 -17.30 0.87
C LEU A 7 13.37 -16.25 -0.25
N ILE A 8 13.94 -16.58 -1.42
CA ILE A 8 13.94 -15.69 -2.58
C ILE A 8 12.51 -15.31 -2.97
N TRP A 9 11.63 -16.31 -3.04
CA TRP A 9 10.23 -16.08 -3.36
C TRP A 9 9.47 -15.29 -2.29
N ALA A 10 9.73 -15.57 -1.01
CA ALA A 10 9.15 -14.79 0.08
C ALA A 10 9.53 -13.31 -0.03
N VAL A 11 10.81 -13.01 -0.31
CA VAL A 11 11.30 -11.64 -0.55
C VAL A 11 10.68 -11.03 -1.80
N LEU A 12 10.58 -11.78 -2.90
CA LEU A 12 9.99 -11.29 -4.15
C LEU A 12 8.52 -10.90 -3.95
N ILE A 13 7.71 -11.75 -3.31
CA ILE A 13 6.31 -11.48 -3.04
C ILE A 13 6.14 -10.34 -2.04
N ALA A 14 6.95 -10.30 -0.97
CA ALA A 14 6.93 -9.19 -0.02
C ALA A 14 7.27 -7.86 -0.72
N THR A 15 8.24 -7.88 -1.64
CA THR A 15 8.60 -6.73 -2.45
C THR A 15 7.45 -6.33 -3.38
N ALA A 16 6.79 -7.27 -4.04
CA ALA A 16 5.64 -7.00 -4.89
C ALA A 16 4.48 -6.35 -4.12
N VAL A 17 4.16 -6.88 -2.93
CA VAL A 17 3.13 -6.30 -2.05
C VAL A 17 3.51 -4.89 -1.60
N PHE A 18 4.79 -4.67 -1.24
CA PHE A 18 5.26 -3.34 -0.88
C PHE A 18 5.22 -2.36 -2.06
N LEU A 19 5.64 -2.79 -3.26
CA LEU A 19 5.59 -1.96 -4.47
C LEU A 19 4.16 -1.56 -4.81
N TYR A 20 3.20 -2.49 -4.69
CA TYR A 20 1.77 -2.15 -4.82
C TYR A 20 1.35 -1.08 -3.81
N VAL A 21 1.65 -1.26 -2.51
CA VAL A 21 1.33 -0.28 -1.46
C VAL A 21 1.97 1.08 -1.72
N ALA A 22 3.24 1.09 -2.16
CA ALA A 22 4.00 2.31 -2.38
C ALA A 22 3.57 3.06 -3.64
N MET A 23 3.27 2.34 -4.72
CA MET A 23 2.96 2.90 -6.03
C MET A 23 1.46 3.20 -6.16
N ASP A 24 0.60 2.22 -5.95
CA ASP A 24 -0.85 2.44 -6.03
C ASP A 24 -1.38 3.26 -4.83
N GLY A 25 -0.62 3.33 -3.73
CA GLY A 25 -0.99 4.12 -2.56
C GLY A 25 -1.12 5.62 -2.82
N PHE A 26 -0.30 6.21 -3.69
CA PHE A 26 -0.49 7.61 -4.08
C PHE A 26 -1.61 7.79 -5.11
N ASP A 27 -1.86 6.80 -5.98
CA ASP A 27 -2.98 6.82 -6.93
C ASP A 27 -4.32 6.81 -6.19
N LEU A 28 -4.49 5.88 -5.25
CA LEU A 28 -5.62 5.87 -4.32
C LEU A 28 -5.67 7.16 -3.50
N GLY A 29 -4.51 7.67 -3.10
CA GLY A 29 -4.38 8.97 -2.44
C GLY A 29 -4.98 10.12 -3.22
N ILE A 30 -4.80 10.16 -4.54
CA ILE A 30 -5.42 11.18 -5.41
C ILE A 30 -6.95 11.10 -5.35
N GLY A 31 -7.52 9.89 -5.44
CA GLY A 31 -8.97 9.69 -5.32
C GLY A 31 -9.53 10.03 -3.94
N ILE A 32 -8.77 9.77 -2.88
CA ILE A 32 -9.13 10.15 -1.50
C ILE A 32 -9.12 11.67 -1.33
N LEU A 33 -8.15 12.39 -1.92
CA LEU A 33 -8.09 13.85 -1.84
C LEU A 33 -9.06 14.57 -2.77
N PHE A 34 -9.63 13.84 -3.73
CA PHE A 34 -10.47 14.39 -4.79
C PHE A 34 -11.63 15.29 -4.30
N PRO A 35 -12.36 14.94 -3.21
CA PRO A 35 -13.43 15.80 -2.68
C PRO A 35 -12.93 17.11 -2.06
N ALA A 36 -11.68 17.16 -1.59
CA ALA A 36 -11.09 18.35 -0.98
C ALA A 36 -10.70 19.44 -2.01
N ILE A 37 -10.74 19.09 -3.29
CA ILE A 37 -10.43 19.99 -4.41
C ILE A 37 -11.72 20.27 -5.15
N SER A 38 -12.14 21.54 -5.24
CA SER A 38 -13.42 21.92 -5.88
C SER A 38 -13.27 22.35 -7.33
N ALA A 39 -12.12 22.95 -7.70
CA ALA A 39 -11.87 23.43 -9.04
C ALA A 39 -11.73 22.25 -10.02
N LYS A 40 -12.51 22.27 -11.10
CA LYS A 40 -12.48 21.22 -12.13
C LYS A 40 -11.11 21.09 -12.79
N ALA A 41 -10.48 22.22 -13.14
CA ALA A 41 -9.15 22.21 -13.76
C ALA A 41 -8.11 21.55 -12.85
N ASP A 42 -8.15 21.83 -11.54
CA ASP A 42 -7.27 21.17 -10.57
C ASP A 42 -7.53 19.65 -10.50
N ARG A 43 -8.80 19.24 -10.50
CA ARG A 43 -9.18 17.81 -10.54
C ARG A 43 -8.69 17.10 -11.80
N ASP A 44 -8.76 17.76 -12.95
CA ASP A 44 -8.23 17.23 -14.21
C ASP A 44 -6.71 17.04 -14.13
N VAL A 45 -5.98 18.02 -13.57
CA VAL A 45 -4.53 17.93 -13.34
C VAL A 45 -4.19 16.79 -12.37
N MET A 46 -4.96 16.60 -11.29
CA MET A 46 -4.76 15.51 -10.35
C MET A 46 -4.84 14.14 -11.05
N VAL A 47 -5.88 13.92 -11.84
CA VAL A 47 -6.10 12.66 -12.60
C VAL A 47 -5.00 12.45 -13.63
N ASN A 48 -4.68 13.49 -14.40
CA ASN A 48 -3.63 13.43 -15.42
C ASN A 48 -2.25 13.17 -14.83
N SER A 49 -2.02 13.50 -13.56
CA SER A 49 -0.73 13.25 -12.90
C SER A 49 -0.41 11.77 -12.66
N VAL A 50 -1.43 10.92 -12.67
CA VAL A 50 -1.30 9.46 -12.43
C VAL A 50 -1.72 8.62 -13.64
N ALA A 51 -2.41 9.23 -14.63
CA ALA A 51 -2.86 8.58 -15.86
C ALA A 51 -1.82 7.67 -16.55
N PRO A 52 -0.53 8.04 -16.64
CA PRO A 52 0.44 7.21 -17.35
C PRO A 52 0.93 6.00 -16.55
N VAL A 53 0.70 5.95 -15.23
CA VAL A 53 1.35 4.98 -14.33
C VAL A 53 0.38 4.09 -13.55
N TRP A 54 -0.87 4.51 -13.34
CA TRP A 54 -1.80 3.82 -12.42
C TRP A 54 -2.07 2.35 -12.79
N ASP A 55 -2.31 2.05 -14.07
CA ASP A 55 -2.57 0.67 -14.53
C ASP A 55 -1.35 -0.23 -14.30
N GLY A 56 -0.14 0.31 -14.55
CA GLY A 56 1.11 -0.37 -14.24
C GLY A 56 1.30 -0.63 -12.73
N ASN A 57 0.84 0.27 -11.88
CA ASN A 57 0.97 0.14 -10.43
C ASN A 57 0.11 -1.02 -9.88
N GLU A 58 -1.08 -1.27 -10.44
CA GLU A 58 -1.94 -2.39 -10.05
C GLU A 58 -1.35 -3.77 -10.38
N THR A 59 -0.43 -3.88 -11.36
CA THR A 59 0.17 -5.16 -11.74
C THR A 59 0.93 -5.84 -10.59
N TRP A 60 1.46 -5.07 -9.64
CA TRP A 60 2.15 -5.58 -8.47
C TRP A 60 1.23 -6.35 -7.51
N LEU A 61 -0.06 -5.97 -7.44
CA LEU A 61 -1.07 -6.71 -6.68
C LEU A 61 -1.28 -8.10 -7.29
N ILE A 62 -1.32 -8.18 -8.62
CA ILE A 62 -1.48 -9.44 -9.36
C ILE A 62 -0.28 -10.35 -9.10
N LEU A 63 0.94 -9.82 -9.14
CA LEU A 63 2.14 -10.59 -8.79
C LEU A 63 2.12 -11.05 -7.33
N GLY A 64 1.67 -10.21 -6.40
CA GLY A 64 1.52 -10.58 -4.99
C GLY A 64 0.54 -11.75 -4.81
N GLY A 65 -0.69 -11.63 -5.31
CA GLY A 65 -1.72 -12.67 -5.18
C GLY A 65 -1.42 -13.94 -5.98
N GLY A 66 -1.03 -13.80 -7.24
CA GLY A 66 -0.65 -14.92 -8.12
C GLY A 66 0.62 -15.61 -7.67
N GLY A 67 1.59 -14.87 -7.14
CA GLY A 67 2.81 -15.43 -6.53
C GLY A 67 2.49 -16.25 -5.28
N LEU A 68 1.59 -15.77 -4.41
CA LEU A 68 1.12 -16.55 -3.26
C LEU A 68 0.47 -17.86 -3.72
N PHE A 69 -0.40 -17.82 -4.74
CA PHE A 69 -1.01 -19.03 -5.28
C PHE A 69 0.02 -20.01 -5.83
N ALA A 70 0.99 -19.52 -6.60
CA ALA A 70 1.95 -20.36 -7.32
C ALA A 70 3.03 -20.97 -6.39
N VAL A 71 3.46 -20.22 -5.36
CA VAL A 71 4.60 -20.61 -4.52
C VAL A 71 4.21 -20.98 -3.10
N PHE A 72 3.18 -20.34 -2.54
CA PHE A 72 2.73 -20.54 -1.16
C PHE A 72 1.25 -20.94 -1.10
N PRO A 73 0.82 -22.05 -1.74
CA PRO A 73 -0.59 -22.39 -1.90
C PRO A 73 -1.30 -22.59 -0.55
N LEU A 74 -0.61 -23.10 0.48
CA LEU A 74 -1.18 -23.22 1.81
C LEU A 74 -1.51 -21.85 2.41
N ALA A 75 -0.63 -20.85 2.22
CA ALA A 75 -0.90 -19.49 2.65
C ALA A 75 -2.07 -18.90 1.84
N TYR A 76 -2.11 -19.15 0.52
CA TYR A 76 -3.20 -18.71 -0.35
C TYR A 76 -4.57 -19.23 0.14
N VAL A 77 -4.71 -20.55 0.34
CA VAL A 77 -6.01 -21.14 0.75
C VAL A 77 -6.40 -20.81 2.20
N THR A 78 -5.48 -20.27 3.00
CA THR A 78 -5.76 -19.87 4.39
C THR A 78 -6.11 -18.37 4.47
N ILE A 79 -5.34 -17.52 3.78
CA ILE A 79 -5.50 -16.07 3.79
C ILE A 79 -6.75 -15.64 3.03
N LEU A 80 -6.98 -16.17 1.81
CA LEU A 80 -8.08 -15.69 0.97
C LEU A 80 -9.46 -15.91 1.60
N PRO A 81 -9.78 -17.07 2.20
CA PRO A 81 -11.06 -17.24 2.90
C PRO A 81 -11.19 -16.34 4.13
N ALA A 82 -10.12 -16.16 4.91
CA ALA A 82 -10.12 -15.30 6.08
C ALA A 82 -10.39 -13.82 5.72
N LEU A 83 -9.89 -13.39 4.57
CA LEU A 83 -9.97 -12.01 4.08
C LEU A 83 -10.95 -11.87 2.91
N TYR A 84 -11.88 -12.82 2.75
CA TYR A 84 -12.73 -12.90 1.56
C TYR A 84 -13.52 -11.60 1.34
N MET A 85 -14.22 -11.13 2.38
CA MET A 85 -15.02 -9.90 2.30
C MET A 85 -14.17 -8.66 1.99
N PRO A 86 -13.11 -8.31 2.76
CA PRO A 86 -12.32 -7.13 2.45
C PRO A 86 -11.65 -7.21 1.08
N LEU A 87 -11.15 -8.38 0.65
CA LEU A 87 -10.50 -8.50 -0.65
C LEU A 87 -11.48 -8.37 -1.82
N ILE A 88 -12.67 -8.97 -1.75
CA ILE A 88 -13.69 -8.82 -2.81
C ILE A 88 -14.17 -7.37 -2.89
N LEU A 89 -14.43 -6.72 -1.75
CA LEU A 89 -14.81 -5.30 -1.73
C LEU A 89 -13.71 -4.41 -2.30
N MET A 90 -12.44 -4.69 -1.98
CA MET A 90 -11.28 -3.99 -2.53
C MET A 90 -11.22 -4.16 -4.06
N LEU A 91 -11.33 -5.38 -4.59
CA LEU A 91 -11.28 -5.65 -6.02
C LEU A 91 -12.42 -4.97 -6.77
N LEU A 92 -13.65 -5.04 -6.25
CA LEU A 92 -14.79 -4.32 -6.83
C LEU A 92 -14.54 -2.80 -6.83
N ALA A 93 -14.01 -2.25 -5.75
CA ALA A 93 -13.70 -0.84 -5.64
C ALA A 93 -12.60 -0.40 -6.62
N LEU A 94 -11.57 -1.22 -6.85
CA LEU A 94 -10.53 -1.00 -7.87
C LEU A 94 -11.12 -1.03 -9.29
N VAL A 95 -12.00 -1.98 -9.60
CA VAL A 95 -12.71 -2.02 -10.89
C VAL A 95 -13.52 -0.74 -11.10
N PHE A 96 -14.31 -0.33 -10.10
CA PHE A 96 -15.08 0.91 -10.19
C PHE A 96 -14.18 2.14 -10.33
N ARG A 97 -13.02 2.17 -9.66
CA ARG A 97 -12.03 3.24 -9.78
C ARG A 97 -11.51 3.34 -11.22
N GLY A 98 -11.07 2.23 -11.81
CA GLY A 98 -10.55 2.20 -13.18
C GLY A 98 -11.60 2.61 -14.22
N VAL A 99 -12.84 2.11 -14.08
CA VAL A 99 -13.94 2.52 -14.96
C VAL A 99 -14.27 4.01 -14.79
N ALA A 100 -14.31 4.52 -13.55
CA ALA A 100 -14.59 5.93 -13.29
C ALA A 100 -13.52 6.84 -13.89
N PHE A 101 -12.26 6.42 -13.87
CA PHE A 101 -11.14 7.14 -14.49
C PHE A 101 -11.39 7.38 -15.98
N GLU A 102 -11.68 6.32 -16.74
CA GLU A 102 -11.91 6.36 -18.19
C GLU A 102 -13.23 7.06 -18.56
N MET A 103 -14.31 6.76 -17.83
CA MET A 103 -15.64 7.30 -18.13
C MET A 103 -15.77 8.79 -17.82
N ARG A 104 -15.00 9.30 -16.86
CA ARG A 104 -15.01 10.72 -16.49
C ARG A 104 -14.64 11.62 -17.67
N PHE A 105 -13.63 11.24 -18.47
CA PHE A 105 -13.21 12.01 -19.65
C PHE A 105 -14.22 11.97 -20.79
N ARG A 106 -14.97 10.86 -20.90
CA ARG A 106 -16.01 10.69 -21.94
C ARG A 106 -17.31 11.42 -21.61
N MET A 107 -17.52 11.79 -20.35
CA MET A 107 -18.79 12.39 -19.92
C MET A 107 -18.84 13.90 -20.20
N VAL A 108 -19.81 14.32 -21.03
CA VAL A 108 -19.98 15.73 -21.41
C VAL A 108 -20.85 16.51 -20.41
N THR A 109 -21.77 15.85 -19.69
CA THR A 109 -22.67 16.55 -18.75
C THR A 109 -22.05 16.71 -17.36
N ALA A 110 -22.27 17.88 -16.75
CA ALA A 110 -21.75 18.20 -15.42
C ALA A 110 -22.26 17.24 -14.33
N ARG A 111 -23.52 16.79 -14.42
CA ARG A 111 -24.09 15.82 -13.47
C ARG A 111 -23.44 14.45 -13.59
N GLY A 112 -23.16 13.99 -14.81
CA GLY A 112 -22.47 12.71 -15.01
C GLY A 112 -21.03 12.76 -14.51
N GLN A 113 -20.31 13.86 -14.79
CA GLN A 113 -18.95 14.04 -14.27
C GLN A 113 -18.92 14.00 -12.74
N LEU A 114 -19.91 14.61 -12.05
CA LEU A 114 -20.00 14.55 -10.60
C LEU A 114 -20.20 13.11 -10.06
N TRP A 115 -20.98 12.27 -10.75
CA TRP A 115 -21.16 10.88 -10.35
C TRP A 115 -19.87 10.06 -10.54
N TRP A 116 -19.14 10.28 -11.62
CA TRP A 116 -17.84 9.63 -11.85
C TRP A 116 -16.76 10.13 -10.89
N ASP A 117 -16.74 11.43 -10.59
CA ASP A 117 -15.89 12.02 -9.55
C ASP A 117 -16.13 11.35 -8.18
N ARG A 118 -17.40 11.14 -7.83
CA ARG A 118 -17.79 10.44 -6.59
C ARG A 118 -17.42 8.96 -6.63
N ALA A 119 -17.62 8.28 -7.75
CA ALA A 119 -17.27 6.88 -7.93
C ALA A 119 -15.75 6.67 -7.82
N PHE A 120 -14.95 7.53 -8.44
CA PHE A 120 -13.50 7.54 -8.33
C PHE A 120 -13.03 7.71 -6.88
N SER A 121 -13.64 8.67 -6.17
CA SER A 121 -13.31 8.92 -4.77
C SER A 121 -13.72 7.78 -3.84
N TRP A 122 -14.97 7.31 -3.92
CA TRP A 122 -15.46 6.20 -3.10
C TRP A 122 -14.74 4.88 -3.40
N GLY A 123 -14.46 4.59 -4.67
CA GLY A 123 -13.64 3.44 -5.05
C GLY A 123 -12.27 3.49 -4.38
N SER A 124 -11.64 4.66 -4.36
CA SER A 124 -10.34 4.86 -3.71
C SER A 124 -10.41 4.72 -2.17
N TYR A 125 -11.43 5.28 -1.54
CA TYR A 125 -11.66 5.12 -0.10
C TYR A 125 -11.89 3.66 0.29
N VAL A 126 -12.79 2.96 -0.41
CA VAL A 126 -13.15 1.57 -0.10
C VAL A 126 -11.96 0.65 -0.34
N ALA A 127 -11.24 0.80 -1.46
CA ALA A 127 -10.06 0.00 -1.74
C ALA A 127 -8.98 0.17 -0.65
N ALA A 128 -8.62 1.42 -0.32
CA ALA A 128 -7.62 1.71 0.72
C ALA A 128 -8.04 1.20 2.11
N PHE A 129 -9.32 1.39 2.47
CA PHE A 129 -9.86 0.96 3.75
C PHE A 129 -9.88 -0.57 3.87
N CYS A 130 -10.36 -1.28 2.85
CA CYS A 130 -10.36 -2.73 2.81
C CYS A 130 -8.94 -3.32 2.81
N GLN A 131 -7.99 -2.66 2.14
CA GLN A 131 -6.58 -3.05 2.20
C GLN A 131 -6.01 -2.94 3.61
N GLY A 132 -6.29 -1.85 4.32
CA GLY A 132 -5.88 -1.69 5.71
C GLY A 132 -6.56 -2.68 6.66
N ILE A 133 -7.84 -3.00 6.44
CA ILE A 133 -8.55 -4.06 7.18
C ILE A 133 -7.89 -5.42 6.95
N ALA A 134 -7.59 -5.75 5.70
CA ALA A 134 -6.94 -7.01 5.33
C ALA A 134 -5.59 -7.17 6.05
N LEU A 135 -4.78 -6.10 6.08
CA LEU A 135 -3.52 -6.06 6.82
C LEU A 135 -3.72 -6.23 8.33
N GLY A 136 -4.69 -5.51 8.91
CA GLY A 136 -4.97 -5.58 10.35
C GLY A 136 -5.48 -6.94 10.80
N ALA A 137 -6.36 -7.56 10.02
CA ALA A 137 -6.87 -8.91 10.27
C ALA A 137 -5.74 -9.95 10.16
N LEU A 138 -4.85 -9.85 9.17
CA LEU A 138 -3.68 -10.72 9.06
C LEU A 138 -2.74 -10.55 10.27
N VAL A 139 -2.54 -9.31 10.72
CA VAL A 139 -1.69 -8.97 11.88
C VAL A 139 -2.21 -9.54 13.19
N GLN A 140 -3.53 -9.57 13.38
CA GLN A 140 -4.16 -10.17 14.57
C GLN A 140 -4.06 -11.69 14.61
N GLY A 141 -3.70 -12.31 13.49
CA GLY A 141 -3.61 -13.74 13.33
C GLY A 141 -4.88 -14.33 12.74
N ILE A 142 -4.70 -15.35 11.91
CA ILE A 142 -5.79 -16.07 11.26
C ILE A 142 -5.94 -17.40 11.99
N ARG A 143 -7.17 -17.74 12.39
CA ARG A 143 -7.45 -19.04 13.01
C ARG A 143 -7.37 -20.15 11.97
N VAL A 144 -6.47 -21.11 12.21
CA VAL A 144 -6.24 -22.25 11.33
C VAL A 144 -6.54 -23.54 12.09
N GLU A 145 -7.30 -24.44 11.47
CA GLU A 145 -7.45 -25.82 11.95
C GLU A 145 -6.99 -26.78 10.84
N GLY A 146 -5.98 -27.60 11.16
CA GLY A 146 -5.31 -28.44 10.17
C GLY A 146 -4.58 -27.63 9.10
N ARG A 147 -5.17 -27.52 7.91
CA ARG A 147 -4.61 -26.80 6.74
C ARG A 147 -5.61 -25.83 6.11
N ALA A 148 -6.65 -25.46 6.86
CA ALA A 148 -7.73 -24.62 6.37
C ALA A 148 -8.07 -23.51 7.37
N TYR A 149 -8.66 -22.44 6.85
CA TYR A 149 -9.26 -21.40 7.68
C TYR A 149 -10.40 -21.98 8.53
N ALA A 150 -10.36 -21.70 9.83
CA ALA A 150 -11.34 -22.18 10.81
C ALA A 150 -12.01 -21.04 11.60
N GLY A 151 -11.82 -19.79 11.18
CA GLY A 151 -12.44 -18.64 11.80
C GLY A 151 -13.88 -18.39 11.35
N GLY A 152 -14.54 -17.45 12.01
CA GLY A 152 -15.88 -17.00 11.67
C GLY A 152 -15.92 -16.05 10.45
N TRP A 153 -17.11 -15.80 9.93
CA TRP A 153 -17.31 -14.87 8.80
C TRP A 153 -16.89 -13.43 9.12
N TRP A 154 -16.93 -13.04 10.39
CA TRP A 154 -16.70 -11.66 10.85
C TRP A 154 -15.34 -11.46 11.55
N ASP A 155 -14.47 -12.47 11.56
CA ASP A 155 -13.19 -12.40 12.30
C ASP A 155 -12.26 -11.31 11.73
N TRP A 156 -12.43 -10.93 10.46
CA TRP A 156 -11.73 -9.80 9.83
C TRP A 156 -12.22 -8.43 10.32
N LEU A 157 -13.39 -8.34 10.95
CA LEU A 157 -14.02 -7.09 11.37
C LEU A 157 -13.83 -6.87 12.88
N THR A 158 -12.70 -6.28 13.25
CA THR A 158 -12.36 -5.98 14.64
C THR A 158 -12.08 -4.47 14.79
N PRO A 159 -12.11 -3.92 16.02
CA PRO A 159 -11.71 -2.53 16.24
C PRO A 159 -10.30 -2.22 15.74
N PHE A 160 -9.38 -3.20 15.83
CA PHE A 160 -8.01 -3.06 15.36
C PHE A 160 -7.93 -3.07 13.83
N SER A 161 -8.64 -3.97 13.14
CA SER A 161 -8.63 -3.99 11.68
C SER A 161 -9.32 -2.76 11.08
N LEU A 162 -10.35 -2.24 11.74
CA LEU A 162 -10.96 -0.96 11.37
C LEU A 162 -9.97 0.21 11.55
N LEU A 163 -9.22 0.23 12.66
CA LEU A 163 -8.19 1.23 12.91
C LEU A 163 -7.09 1.19 11.83
N THR A 164 -6.61 0.01 11.45
CA THR A 164 -5.62 -0.12 10.36
C THR A 164 -6.20 0.28 9.01
N GLY A 165 -7.48 0.01 8.76
CA GLY A 165 -8.24 0.54 7.62
C GLY A 165 -8.20 2.06 7.55
N VAL A 166 -8.55 2.74 8.65
CA VAL A 166 -8.47 4.21 8.74
C VAL A 166 -7.05 4.71 8.55
N ALA A 167 -6.06 4.06 9.16
CA ALA A 167 -4.66 4.41 9.03
C ALA A 167 -4.17 4.36 7.58
N LEU A 168 -4.57 3.35 6.82
CA LEU A 168 -4.21 3.25 5.40
C LEU A 168 -4.87 4.34 4.56
N VAL A 169 -6.15 4.67 4.80
CA VAL A 169 -6.82 5.78 4.10
C VAL A 169 -6.10 7.10 4.35
N VAL A 170 -5.74 7.39 5.60
CA VAL A 170 -5.01 8.62 5.97
C VAL A 170 -3.60 8.64 5.38
N GLY A 171 -2.89 7.50 5.44
CA GLY A 171 -1.54 7.38 4.89
C GLY A 171 -1.51 7.50 3.37
N TYR A 172 -2.49 6.93 2.66
CA TYR A 172 -2.60 7.09 1.21
C TYR A 172 -3.00 8.51 0.83
N ALA A 173 -3.88 9.16 1.58
CA ALA A 173 -4.12 10.60 1.41
C ALA A 173 -2.82 11.42 1.55
N LEU A 174 -1.95 11.08 2.51
CA LEU A 174 -0.63 11.69 2.64
C LEU A 174 0.25 11.45 1.40
N LEU A 175 0.33 10.21 0.91
CA LEU A 175 1.09 9.88 -0.30
C LEU A 175 0.58 10.66 -1.51
N GLY A 176 -0.75 10.73 -1.70
CA GLY A 176 -1.38 11.54 -2.75
C GLY A 176 -1.06 13.04 -2.62
N ALA A 177 -1.08 13.59 -1.40
CA ALA A 177 -0.73 15.00 -1.19
C ALA A 177 0.74 15.27 -1.53
N CYS A 178 1.64 14.38 -1.13
CA CYS A 178 3.07 14.50 -1.43
C CYS A 178 3.37 14.29 -2.92
N TRP A 179 2.64 13.40 -3.59
CA TRP A 179 2.70 13.25 -5.04
C TRP A 179 2.28 14.53 -5.75
N LEU A 180 1.16 15.15 -5.35
CA LEU A 180 0.73 16.43 -5.90
C LEU A 180 1.75 17.54 -5.66
N ILE A 181 2.37 17.59 -4.48
CA ILE A 181 3.46 18.55 -4.20
C ILE A 181 4.58 18.40 -5.24
N TRP A 182 4.96 17.17 -5.57
CA TRP A 182 6.06 16.90 -6.49
C TRP A 182 5.68 17.14 -7.96
N LYS A 183 4.46 16.74 -8.36
CA LYS A 183 4.03 16.69 -9.76
C LYS A 183 3.27 17.91 -10.25
N THR A 184 2.85 18.81 -9.37
CA THR A 184 2.03 19.97 -9.74
C THR A 184 2.70 21.30 -9.37
N GLY A 185 2.08 22.41 -9.78
CA GLY A 185 2.50 23.77 -9.44
C GLY A 185 1.31 24.65 -9.05
N GLY A 186 1.58 25.92 -8.74
CA GLY A 186 0.56 26.93 -8.51
C GLY A 186 -0.32 26.67 -7.26
N GLU A 187 -1.60 27.01 -7.35
CA GLU A 187 -2.54 26.92 -6.22
C GLU A 187 -2.77 25.48 -5.75
N LEU A 188 -2.81 24.51 -6.68
CA LEU A 188 -3.00 23.10 -6.36
C LEU A 188 -1.85 22.58 -5.49
N GLN A 189 -0.60 22.90 -5.86
CA GLN A 189 0.60 22.55 -5.09
C GLN A 189 0.57 23.18 -3.69
N ILE A 190 0.19 24.46 -3.57
CA ILE A 190 0.06 25.15 -2.28
C ILE A 190 -1.01 24.49 -1.39
N ARG A 191 -2.14 24.07 -1.99
CA ARG A 191 -3.16 23.32 -1.26
C ARG A 191 -2.66 21.95 -0.83
N ALA A 192 -1.89 21.25 -1.67
CA ALA A 192 -1.27 19.98 -1.34
C ALA A 192 -0.29 20.10 -0.14
N TYR A 193 0.53 21.16 -0.07
CA TYR A 193 1.36 21.46 1.12
C TYR A 193 0.52 21.64 2.39
N ARG A 194 -0.62 22.34 2.30
CA ARG A 194 -1.52 22.55 3.45
C ARG A 194 -2.18 21.25 3.92
N LEU A 195 -2.47 20.32 3.01
CA LEU A 195 -3.05 19.01 3.32
C LEU A 195 -1.99 18.03 3.86
N ALA A 196 -0.77 18.05 3.31
CA ALA A 196 0.31 17.13 3.70
C ALA A 196 0.69 17.25 5.17
N ARG A 197 0.65 18.45 5.76
CA ARG A 197 1.02 18.67 7.17
C ARG A 197 0.09 17.95 8.18
N PRO A 198 -1.24 18.19 8.19
CA PRO A 198 -2.14 17.46 9.08
C PRO A 198 -2.21 15.96 8.76
N LEU A 199 -2.13 15.56 7.48
CA LEU A 199 -2.12 14.14 7.09
C LEU A 199 -0.84 13.43 7.56
N GLY A 200 0.31 14.11 7.50
CA GLY A 200 1.58 13.60 8.01
C GLY A 200 1.53 13.37 9.51
N LEU A 201 1.03 14.36 10.26
CA LEU A 201 0.84 14.22 11.71
C LEU A 201 -0.14 13.09 12.04
N ALA A 202 -1.29 13.03 11.36
CA ALA A 202 -2.29 11.99 11.58
C ALA A 202 -1.72 10.59 11.28
N THR A 203 -0.95 10.44 10.19
CA THR A 203 -0.28 9.17 9.85
C THR A 203 0.69 8.73 10.94
N LEU A 204 1.53 9.64 11.43
CA LEU A 204 2.48 9.35 12.52
C LEU A 204 1.78 8.98 13.82
N VAL A 205 0.71 9.68 14.17
CA VAL A 205 -0.13 9.34 15.33
C VAL A 205 -0.74 7.96 15.18
N LEU A 206 -1.27 7.62 13.99
CA LEU A 206 -1.87 6.31 13.74
C LEU A 206 -0.82 5.19 13.77
N ILE A 207 0.39 5.41 13.23
CA ILE A 207 1.52 4.47 13.38
C ILE A 207 1.82 4.22 14.86
N ALA A 208 1.88 5.29 15.67
CA ALA A 208 2.13 5.17 17.11
C ALA A 208 1.00 4.42 17.82
N ILE A 209 -0.27 4.76 17.57
CA ILE A 209 -1.43 4.09 18.17
C ILE A 209 -1.44 2.60 17.79
N ILE A 210 -1.22 2.25 16.54
CA ILE A 210 -1.18 0.85 16.09
C ILE A 210 -0.03 0.11 16.78
N SER A 211 1.17 0.70 16.80
CA SER A 211 2.35 0.09 17.45
C SER A 211 2.13 -0.15 18.95
N LEU A 212 1.59 0.83 19.67
CA LEU A 212 1.24 0.71 21.09
C LEU A 212 0.14 -0.34 21.31
N THR A 213 -0.87 -0.38 20.43
CA THR A 213 -1.94 -1.38 20.50
C THR A 213 -1.38 -2.79 20.30
N MET A 214 -0.44 -2.98 19.38
CA MET A 214 0.22 -4.27 19.14
C MET A 214 1.03 -4.74 20.34
N LEU A 215 1.69 -3.84 21.08
CA LEU A 215 2.36 -4.19 22.34
C LEU A 215 1.39 -4.80 23.36
N VAL A 216 0.13 -4.37 23.38
CA VAL A 216 -0.90 -4.89 24.28
C VAL A 216 -1.49 -6.19 23.75
N LEU A 217 -1.86 -6.23 22.47
CA LEU A 217 -2.60 -7.34 21.86
C LEU A 217 -1.75 -8.58 21.55
N SER A 218 -0.45 -8.43 21.31
CA SER A 218 0.41 -9.53 20.86
C SER A 218 1.63 -9.72 21.78
N ALA A 219 1.62 -10.81 22.55
CA ALA A 219 2.76 -11.21 23.37
C ALA A 219 4.03 -11.47 22.52
N PRO A 220 3.97 -12.19 21.38
CA PRO A 220 5.13 -12.37 20.52
C PRO A 220 5.69 -11.05 19.98
N PHE A 221 4.83 -10.09 19.64
CA PHE A 221 5.26 -8.75 19.24
C PHE A 221 5.98 -8.06 20.39
N ARG A 222 5.38 -8.04 21.58
CA ARG A 222 5.98 -7.42 22.78
C ARG A 222 7.36 -8.00 23.08
N GLU A 223 7.51 -9.33 23.02
CA GLU A 223 8.79 -10.01 23.24
C GLU A 223 9.82 -9.60 22.18
N ARG A 224 9.48 -9.64 20.89
CA ARG A 224 10.40 -9.26 19.82
C ARG A 224 10.89 -7.82 19.93
N TRP A 225 10.03 -6.91 20.38
CA TRP A 225 10.32 -5.48 20.36
C TRP A 225 10.92 -4.94 21.67
N LEU A 226 10.61 -5.56 22.82
CA LEU A 226 11.02 -5.04 24.14
C LEU A 226 12.06 -5.92 24.86
N SER A 227 12.24 -7.19 24.46
CA SER A 227 13.20 -8.09 25.11
C SER A 227 14.58 -8.04 24.45
N PHE A 228 15.62 -8.39 25.19
CA PHE A 228 16.97 -8.56 24.65
C PHE A 228 17.15 -9.99 24.10
N PRO A 229 17.74 -10.20 22.91
CA PRO A 229 18.35 -9.20 22.01
C PRO A 229 17.41 -8.57 20.97
N GLY A 230 16.12 -8.95 20.92
CA GLY A 230 15.17 -8.50 19.90
C GLY A 230 15.05 -6.97 19.76
N ILE A 231 15.15 -6.25 20.87
CA ILE A 231 15.17 -4.78 20.92
C ILE A 231 16.26 -4.17 20.02
N LEU A 232 17.40 -4.84 19.81
CA LEU A 232 18.46 -4.33 18.93
C LEU A 232 18.04 -4.30 17.45
N VAL A 233 17.11 -5.19 17.07
CA VAL A 233 16.54 -5.27 15.71
C VAL A 233 15.31 -4.37 15.58
N GLY A 234 14.46 -4.31 16.62
CA GLY A 234 13.22 -3.53 16.62
C GLY A 234 13.42 -2.03 16.84
N ALA A 235 14.27 -1.62 17.79
CA ALA A 235 14.45 -0.21 18.17
C ALA A 235 14.92 0.74 17.06
N PRO A 236 15.71 0.33 16.06
CA PRO A 236 16.04 1.19 14.92
C PRO A 236 14.80 1.70 14.17
N VAL A 237 13.71 0.92 14.10
CA VAL A 237 12.50 1.30 13.34
C VAL A 237 11.86 2.60 13.87
N PRO A 238 11.44 2.71 15.15
CA PRO A 238 10.82 3.93 15.68
C PRO A 238 11.79 5.11 15.70
N VAL A 239 13.09 4.88 15.88
CA VAL A 239 14.12 5.93 15.79
C VAL A 239 14.14 6.51 14.38
N LEU A 240 14.19 5.66 13.36
CA LEU A 240 14.18 6.09 11.96
C LEU A 240 12.85 6.76 11.58
N VAL A 241 11.72 6.28 12.09
CA VAL A 241 10.42 6.96 11.90
C VAL A 241 10.46 8.37 12.49
N GLY A 242 11.01 8.54 13.70
CA GLY A 242 11.18 9.86 14.33
C GLY A 242 12.10 10.79 13.52
N LEU A 243 13.22 10.28 13.01
CA LEU A 243 14.14 11.05 12.16
C LEU A 243 13.48 11.47 10.84
N LEU A 244 12.74 10.56 10.20
CA LEU A 244 11.97 10.87 8.99
C LEU A 244 10.84 11.86 9.28
N ALA A 245 10.20 11.80 10.45
CA ALA A 245 9.17 12.76 10.86
C ALA A 245 9.74 14.18 10.94
N LEU A 246 10.92 14.34 11.56
CA LEU A 246 11.62 15.61 11.60
C LEU A 246 12.04 16.09 10.20
N ARG A 247 12.51 15.17 9.34
CA ARG A 247 12.91 15.49 7.97
C ARG A 247 11.73 15.92 7.09
N PHE A 248 10.58 15.26 7.26
CA PHE A 248 9.32 15.55 6.61
C PHE A 248 8.78 16.93 7.02
N GLN A 249 8.77 17.23 8.32
CA GLN A 249 8.33 18.54 8.80
C GLN A 249 9.22 19.67 8.24
N ARG A 250 10.54 19.47 8.25
CA ARG A 250 11.50 20.41 7.65
C ARG A 250 11.35 20.55 6.13
N SER A 251 11.05 19.46 5.40
CA SER A 251 10.85 19.54 3.95
C SER A 251 9.61 20.36 3.59
N LEU A 252 8.53 20.23 4.36
CA LEU A 252 7.33 21.05 4.18
C LEU A 252 7.61 22.53 4.48
N GLU A 253 8.36 22.83 5.55
CA GLU A 253 8.74 24.21 5.91
C GLU A 253 9.63 24.87 4.86
N ARG A 254 10.57 24.11 4.30
CA ARG A 254 11.46 24.54 3.21
C ARG A 254 10.82 24.51 1.83
N ARG A 255 9.57 24.04 1.73
CA ARG A 255 8.85 23.83 0.45
C ARG A 255 9.65 23.02 -0.56
N GLU A 256 10.32 21.97 -0.08
CA GLU A 256 10.96 20.99 -0.94
C GLU A 256 9.92 20.11 -1.64
N GLU A 257 10.09 19.85 -2.93
CA GLU A 257 9.04 19.19 -3.72
C GLU A 257 9.06 17.66 -3.62
N LEU A 258 10.23 17.04 -3.76
CA LEU A 258 10.38 15.58 -3.77
C LEU A 258 10.45 14.97 -2.36
N MET A 259 11.12 15.66 -1.44
CA MET A 259 11.46 15.07 -0.15
C MET A 259 10.27 14.72 0.75
N PRO A 260 9.15 15.48 0.80
CA PRO A 260 7.96 15.06 1.53
C PRO A 260 7.47 13.68 1.08
N PHE A 261 7.50 13.41 -0.23
CA PHE A 261 7.10 12.12 -0.80
C PHE A 261 8.05 10.98 -0.39
N LEU A 262 9.37 11.20 -0.46
CA LEU A 262 10.36 10.21 -0.02
C LEU A 262 10.24 9.89 1.48
N CYS A 263 9.99 10.90 2.33
CA CYS A 263 9.78 10.67 3.76
C CYS A 263 8.48 9.91 4.02
N ALA A 264 7.39 10.24 3.31
CA ALA A 264 6.13 9.53 3.42
C ALA A 264 6.28 8.05 3.00
N LEU A 265 6.93 7.77 1.87
CA LEU A 265 7.29 6.41 1.47
C LEU A 265 8.15 5.71 2.54
N GLY A 266 9.07 6.43 3.17
CA GLY A 266 9.87 5.93 4.28
C GLY A 266 9.03 5.53 5.50
N PHE A 267 7.97 6.26 5.85
CA PHE A 267 7.03 5.84 6.91
C PHE A 267 6.37 4.50 6.58
N PHE A 268 5.91 4.33 5.34
CA PHE A 268 5.32 3.08 4.86
C PHE A 268 6.33 1.94 4.87
N LEU A 269 7.54 2.17 4.35
CA LEU A 269 8.61 1.17 4.31
C LEU A 269 9.01 0.72 5.72
N LEU A 270 9.22 1.66 6.64
CA LEU A 270 9.59 1.33 8.02
C LEU A 270 8.46 0.59 8.75
N SER A 271 7.21 0.98 8.52
CA SER A 271 6.05 0.25 9.07
C SER A 271 5.98 -1.17 8.51
N TYR A 272 6.19 -1.33 7.20
CA TYR A 272 6.23 -2.63 6.53
C TYR A 272 7.37 -3.52 7.02
N ILE A 273 8.58 -2.96 7.19
CA ILE A 273 9.72 -3.65 7.81
C ILE A 273 9.40 -4.03 9.26
N GLY A 274 8.72 -3.16 10.01
CA GLY A 274 8.26 -3.47 11.37
C GLY A 274 7.34 -4.69 11.40
N LEU A 275 6.41 -4.81 10.45
CA LEU A 275 5.57 -6.00 10.30
C LEU A 275 6.40 -7.24 9.92
N ALA A 276 7.35 -7.10 9.00
CA ALA A 276 8.24 -8.20 8.61
C ALA A 276 9.05 -8.72 9.80
N ILE A 277 9.67 -7.85 10.60
CA ILE A 277 10.37 -8.23 11.85
C ILE A 277 9.41 -8.93 12.82
N SER A 278 8.18 -8.45 12.91
CA SER A 278 7.19 -8.92 13.86
C SER A 278 6.64 -10.31 13.54
N PHE A 279 6.58 -10.69 12.27
CA PHE A 279 6.03 -11.97 11.87
C PHE A 279 7.06 -12.98 11.39
N TRP A 280 8.26 -12.54 11.03
CA TRP A 280 9.31 -13.43 10.54
C TRP A 280 9.50 -14.67 11.44
N PRO A 281 9.48 -15.91 10.91
CA PRO A 281 9.37 -16.31 9.49
C PRO A 281 7.95 -16.75 9.05
N MET A 282 6.91 -16.27 9.74
CA MET A 282 5.52 -16.68 9.54
C MET A 282 4.87 -15.90 8.39
N ILE A 283 4.33 -16.63 7.42
CA ILE A 283 3.55 -16.06 6.30
C ILE A 283 2.06 -15.98 6.66
N VAL A 284 1.57 -16.91 7.49
CA VAL A 284 0.28 -16.82 8.17
C VAL A 284 0.53 -16.91 9.67
N PRO A 285 0.58 -15.79 10.39
CA PRO A 285 0.80 -15.80 11.83
C PRO A 285 -0.39 -16.41 12.60
N PRO A 286 -0.15 -17.17 13.68
CA PRO A 286 1.15 -17.61 14.20
C PRO A 286 1.62 -18.97 13.68
N ASP A 287 0.84 -19.67 12.85
CA ASP A 287 0.96 -21.13 12.68
C ASP A 287 1.77 -21.58 11.45
N ILE A 288 1.77 -20.81 10.35
CA ILE A 288 2.33 -21.27 9.07
C ILE A 288 3.56 -20.44 8.69
N SER A 289 4.72 -21.11 8.62
CA SER A 289 5.98 -20.53 8.17
C SER A 289 6.09 -20.48 6.65
N ILE A 290 6.98 -19.64 6.11
CA ILE A 290 7.25 -19.60 4.67
C ILE A 290 7.62 -20.99 4.12
N TRP A 291 8.43 -21.77 4.83
CA TRP A 291 8.84 -23.10 4.38
C TRP A 291 7.72 -24.14 4.48
N ALA A 292 6.85 -24.04 5.49
CA ALA A 292 5.71 -24.93 5.63
C ALA A 292 4.64 -24.67 4.56
N ALA A 293 4.54 -23.42 4.08
CA ALA A 293 3.58 -23.04 3.03
C ALA A 293 4.09 -23.30 1.61
N ALA A 294 5.39 -23.49 1.42
CA ALA A 294 6.04 -23.50 0.12
C ALA A 294 5.74 -24.76 -0.72
N THR A 295 5.73 -24.61 -2.04
CA THR A 295 5.67 -25.72 -3.00
C THR A 295 7.00 -26.46 -3.12
N HIS A 296 6.99 -27.60 -3.85
CA HIS A 296 8.21 -28.36 -4.12
C HIS A 296 9.28 -27.50 -4.84
N PRO A 297 10.58 -27.64 -4.49
CA PRO A 297 11.65 -26.79 -5.04
C PRO A 297 11.73 -26.74 -6.58
N SER A 298 11.38 -27.84 -7.26
CA SER A 298 11.36 -27.88 -8.73
C SER A 298 10.35 -26.89 -9.35
N SER A 299 9.16 -26.77 -8.75
CA SER A 299 8.14 -25.81 -9.19
C SER A 299 8.61 -24.38 -8.92
N GLN A 300 9.23 -24.14 -7.76
CA GLN A 300 9.79 -22.83 -7.43
C GLN A 300 10.90 -22.41 -8.39
N ALA A 301 11.79 -23.34 -8.76
CA ALA A 301 12.89 -23.09 -9.69
C ALA A 301 12.37 -22.78 -11.11
N PHE A 302 11.38 -23.54 -11.59
CA PHE A 302 10.75 -23.30 -12.88
C PHE A 302 10.11 -21.91 -12.96
N LEU A 303 9.32 -21.54 -11.94
CA LEU A 303 8.69 -20.22 -11.87
C LEU A 303 9.76 -19.11 -11.76
N LEU A 304 10.83 -19.34 -10.99
CA LEU A 304 11.87 -18.35 -10.75
C LEU A 304 12.64 -18.03 -12.03
N ALA A 305 12.85 -19.02 -12.90
CA ALA A 305 13.46 -18.80 -14.21
C ALA A 305 12.68 -17.74 -15.03
N GLY A 306 11.35 -17.80 -15.01
CA GLY A 306 10.51 -16.78 -15.64
C GLY A 306 10.58 -15.43 -14.90
N ALA A 307 10.49 -15.44 -13.57
CA ALA A 307 10.52 -14.22 -12.77
C ALA A 307 11.82 -13.43 -12.92
N VAL A 308 12.97 -14.10 -13.03
CA VAL A 308 14.30 -13.47 -13.23
C VAL A 308 14.37 -12.69 -14.54
N VAL A 309 13.60 -13.06 -15.56
CA VAL A 309 13.53 -12.32 -16.83
C VAL A 309 12.45 -11.25 -16.79
N LEU A 310 11.25 -11.63 -16.35
CA LEU A 310 10.07 -10.76 -16.42
C LEU A 310 10.10 -9.63 -15.40
N VAL A 311 10.51 -9.88 -14.15
CA VAL A 311 10.49 -8.85 -13.10
C VAL A 311 11.45 -7.70 -13.43
N PRO A 312 12.72 -7.93 -13.84
CA PRO A 312 13.59 -6.83 -14.26
C PRO A 312 13.10 -6.10 -15.50
N MET A 313 12.47 -6.81 -16.45
CA MET A 313 11.87 -6.18 -17.64
C MET A 313 10.73 -5.24 -17.27
N VAL A 314 9.82 -5.69 -16.40
CA VAL A 314 8.71 -4.87 -15.90
C VAL A 314 9.24 -3.67 -15.12
N LEU A 315 10.20 -3.87 -14.21
CA LEU A 315 10.83 -2.76 -13.48
C LEU A 315 11.52 -1.76 -14.40
N GLY A 316 12.22 -2.23 -15.44
CA GLY A 316 12.86 -1.38 -16.45
C GLY A 316 11.85 -0.57 -17.25
N TYR A 317 10.76 -1.20 -17.69
CA TYR A 317 9.65 -0.52 -18.36
C TYR A 317 8.99 0.52 -17.44
N THR A 318 8.67 0.16 -16.20
CA THR A 318 8.13 1.08 -15.20
C THR A 318 9.07 2.26 -14.98
N ALA A 319 10.36 2.02 -14.73
CA ALA A 319 11.34 3.09 -14.54
C ALA A 319 11.42 4.03 -15.76
N TYR A 320 11.34 3.48 -16.97
CA TYR A 320 11.29 4.26 -18.20
C TYR A 320 10.03 5.13 -18.28
N VAL A 321 8.86 4.60 -17.95
CA VAL A 321 7.60 5.38 -17.92
C VAL A 321 7.69 6.53 -16.91
N TYR A 322 8.15 6.27 -15.68
CA TYR A 322 8.32 7.33 -14.67
C TYR A 322 9.36 8.39 -15.09
N TRP A 323 10.42 7.96 -15.79
CA TRP A 323 11.42 8.89 -16.35
C TRP A 323 10.83 9.75 -17.48
N LEU A 324 10.07 9.14 -18.39
CA LEU A 324 9.42 9.81 -19.50
C LEU A 324 8.43 10.87 -19.00
N PHE A 325 7.64 10.55 -17.98
CA PHE A 325 6.64 11.43 -17.39
C PHE A 325 7.12 12.19 -16.15
N ARG A 326 8.43 12.41 -15.98
CA ARG A 326 8.98 13.06 -14.79
C ARG A 326 8.60 14.54 -14.62
N GLY A 327 8.20 15.21 -15.70
CA GLY A 327 7.83 16.64 -15.70
C GLY A 327 6.63 16.96 -14.79
N LYS A 328 6.42 18.26 -14.54
CA LYS A 328 5.20 18.73 -13.87
C LYS A 328 4.01 18.70 -14.82
N VAL A 329 2.83 18.47 -14.27
CA VAL A 329 1.58 18.40 -15.01
C VAL A 329 0.89 19.76 -14.86
N THR A 330 0.58 20.39 -15.98
CA THR A 330 -0.16 21.65 -16.06
C THR A 330 -1.56 21.41 -16.65
N PRO A 331 -2.50 22.36 -16.52
CA PRO A 331 -3.81 22.26 -17.18
C PRO A 331 -3.73 22.07 -18.71
N GLU A 332 -2.65 22.54 -19.33
CA GLU A 332 -2.38 22.41 -20.77
C GLU A 332 -1.79 21.04 -21.15
N SER A 333 -1.32 20.27 -20.15
CA SER A 333 -0.69 18.96 -20.33
C SER A 333 -1.71 17.83 -20.51
N ALA A 334 -2.92 18.13 -21.00
CA ALA A 334 -4.00 17.15 -21.07
C ALA A 334 -3.54 15.92 -21.86
N TYR A 335 -3.58 14.77 -21.19
CA TYR A 335 -3.38 13.48 -21.83
C TYR A 335 -4.70 13.16 -22.54
N HIS A 336 -4.84 13.63 -23.79
CA HIS A 336 -5.69 13.12 -24.88
C HIS A 336 -5.69 14.09 -26.06
#